data_AF-A0A1D8RZN3-F1
#
_entry.id   AF-A0A1D8RZN3-F1
#
_cell.length_a   1.000
_cell.length_b   1.000
_cell.length_c   1.000
_cell.angle_alpha   90.00
_cell.angle_beta   90.00
_cell.angle_gamma   90.00
#
_symmetry.space_group_name_H-M   'P 1'
#
loop_
_entity.id
_entity.type
_entity.pdbx_description
1 polymer ?
#
loop_
_entity_poly.entity_id
_entity_poly.type
_entity_poly.pdbx_seq_one_letter_code
_entity_poly.pdbx_strand_id
1 'polypeptide(L)' 'MSNNLWEQLFSISETLNESAESKEEKLKILIKHLASINITHERSFDPAENFEAYVAVDLCEAIHKVLKQN' A
#
# COMPACT_ATOMS: atom_id res chain seq x y z
N MET A 1 -12.55 7.11 9.44
CA MET A 1 -12.54 6.07 8.40
C MET A 1 -11.62 4.97 8.89
N SER A 2 -12.02 3.72 8.75
CA SER A 2 -11.33 2.56 9.34
C SER A 2 -9.85 2.57 8.92
N ASN A 3 -8.95 2.61 9.91
CA ASN A 3 -7.50 2.46 9.72
C ASN A 3 -7.15 0.97 9.52
N ASN A 4 -8.04 0.17 8.93
CA ASN A 4 -7.78 -1.25 8.69
C ASN A 4 -6.91 -1.38 7.44
N LEU A 5 -5.67 -1.82 7.64
CA LEU A 5 -4.70 -2.07 6.57
C LEU A 5 -5.30 -2.95 5.46
N TRP A 6 -6.03 -4.00 5.81
CA TRP A 6 -6.56 -4.96 4.84
C TRP A 6 -7.65 -4.37 3.95
N GLU A 7 -8.54 -3.56 4.52
CA GLU A 7 -9.55 -2.83 3.74
C GLU A 7 -8.89 -1.84 2.78
N GLN A 8 -7.83 -1.15 3.23
CA GLN A 8 -7.06 -0.24 2.39
C GLN A 8 -6.38 -0.98 1.24
N LEU A 9 -5.67 -2.09 1.52
CA LEU A 9 -5.01 -2.91 0.50
C LEU A 9 -6.01 -3.45 -0.52
N PHE A 10 -7.17 -3.94 -0.04
CA PHE A 10 -8.22 -4.45 -0.91
C PHE A 10 -8.78 -3.36 -1.82
N SER A 11 -9.13 -2.20 -1.27
CA SER A 11 -9.66 -1.07 -2.04
C SER A 11 -8.68 -0.54 -3.11
N ILE A 12 -7.37 -0.54 -2.79
CA ILE A 12 -6.33 -0.19 -3.78
C ILE A 12 -6.32 -1.21 -4.92
N SER A 13 -6.43 -2.50 -4.61
CA SER A 13 -6.46 -3.56 -5.62
C SER A 13 -7.67 -3.43 -6.55
N GLU A 14 -8.86 -3.15 -6.01
CA GLU A 14 -10.08 -2.90 -6.79
C GLU A 14 -9.89 -1.69 -7.71
N THR A 15 -9.42 -0.58 -7.14
CA THR A 15 -9.18 0.67 -7.89
C THR A 15 -8.24 0.44 -9.09
N LEU A 16 -7.16 -0.31 -8.90
CA LEU A 16 -6.19 -0.56 -9.98
C LEU A 16 -6.71 -1.54 -11.04
N ASN A 17 -7.47 -2.56 -10.64
CA ASN A 17 -8.00 -3.57 -11.54
C ASN A 17 -9.18 -3.04 -12.37
N GLU A 18 -10.05 -2.24 -11.76
CA GLU A 18 -11.29 -1.76 -12.39
C GLU A 18 -11.11 -0.42 -13.12
N SER A 19 -10.05 0.32 -12.83
CA SER A 19 -9.77 1.60 -13.48
C SER A 19 -9.56 1.43 -15.00
N ALA A 20 -10.21 2.30 -15.78
CA ALA A 20 -10.01 2.43 -17.22
C ALA A 20 -8.78 3.30 -17.58
N GLU A 21 -8.02 3.75 -16.58
CA GLU A 21 -6.90 4.66 -16.80
C GLU A 21 -5.67 3.97 -17.41
N SER A 22 -4.78 4.81 -17.95
CA SER A 22 -3.53 4.34 -18.54
C SER A 22 -2.64 3.68 -17.48
N LYS A 23 -1.71 2.83 -17.95
CA LYS A 23 -0.70 2.21 -17.09
C LYS A 23 0.06 3.25 -16.24
N GLU A 24 0.40 4.40 -16.83
CA GLU A 24 1.13 5.46 -16.14
C GLU A 24 0.32 6.09 -15.01
N GLU A 25 -0.97 6.31 -15.22
CA GLU A 25 -1.82 6.89 -14.18
C GLU A 25 -2.10 5.88 -13.06
N LYS A 26 -2.32 4.60 -13.41
CA LYS A 26 -2.37 3.50 -12.43
C LYS A 26 -1.11 3.41 -11.58
N LEU A 27 0.07 3.62 -12.18
CA LEU A 27 1.33 3.66 -11.44
C LEU A 27 1.40 4.85 -10.47
N LYS A 28 0.97 6.05 -10.88
CA LYS A 28 0.91 7.21 -9.98
C LYS A 28 -0.05 6.98 -8.82
N ILE A 29 -1.22 6.41 -9.09
CA ILE A 29 -2.21 6.02 -8.08
C ILE A 29 -1.57 5.04 -7.09
N LEU A 30 -0.96 3.95 -7.59
CA LEU A 30 -0.29 2.96 -6.76
C LEU A 30 0.79 3.59 -5.87
N ILE A 31 1.68 4.43 -6.44
CA ILE A 31 2.74 5.12 -5.69
C ILE A 31 2.15 5.98 -4.56
N LYS A 32 1.09 6.75 -4.85
CA LYS A 32 0.42 7.60 -3.86
C LYS A 32 -0.18 6.77 -2.71
N HIS A 33 -0.81 5.65 -3.03
CA HIS A 33 -1.41 4.78 -2.03
C HIS A 33 -0.36 4.06 -1.18
N LEU A 34 0.71 3.54 -1.77
CA LEU A 34 1.81 2.92 -1.02
C LEU A 34 2.46 3.93 -0.07
N ALA A 35 2.66 5.18 -0.51
CA ALA A 35 3.13 6.25 0.37
C ALA A 35 2.17 6.50 1.55
N SER A 36 0.86 6.48 1.29
CA SER A 36 -0.16 6.66 2.34
C SER A 36 -0.16 5.51 3.35
N ILE A 37 0.02 4.26 2.90
CA ILE A 37 0.11 3.08 3.78
C ILE A 37 1.31 3.23 4.70
N ASN A 38 2.48 3.56 4.15
CA ASN A 38 3.70 3.71 4.95
C ASN A 38 3.55 4.78 6.03
N ILE A 39 2.89 5.90 5.73
CA ILE A 39 2.66 6.98 6.70
C ILE A 39 1.63 6.56 7.76
N THR A 40 0.54 5.92 7.34
CA THR A 40 -0.59 5.59 8.23
C THR A 40 -0.23 4.47 9.20
N HIS A 41 0.60 3.53 8.76
CA HIS A 41 0.94 2.32 9.51
C HIS A 41 2.40 2.26 9.95
N GLU A 42 3.11 3.39 9.93
CA GLU A 42 4.50 3.44 10.37
C GLU A 42 4.62 2.89 11.80
N ARG A 43 5.38 1.80 11.97
CA ARG A 43 5.60 1.12 13.26
C ARG A 43 4.30 0.74 14.00
N SER A 44 3.19 0.60 13.28
CA SER A 44 1.87 0.40 13.88
C SER A 44 1.56 -1.05 14.23
N PHE A 45 2.39 -2.00 13.77
CA PHE A 45 2.22 -3.44 14.01
C PHE A 45 3.45 -4.01 14.70
N ASP A 46 3.26 -4.60 15.89
CA ASP A 46 4.29 -5.43 16.53
C ASP A 46 4.37 -6.77 15.77
N PRO A 47 5.54 -7.17 15.26
CA PRO A 47 5.73 -8.46 14.59
C PRO A 47 5.34 -9.67 15.45
N ALA A 48 5.39 -9.57 16.78
CA ALA A 48 5.00 -10.65 17.70
C ALA A 48 3.48 -10.80 17.85
N GLU A 49 2.73 -9.71 17.63
CA GLU A 49 1.27 -9.70 17.80
C GLU A 49 0.51 -9.75 16.48
N ASN A 50 1.04 -9.13 15.41
CA ASN A 50 0.37 -9.00 14.11
C ASN A 50 1.39 -9.11 12.96
N PHE A 51 2.01 -10.28 12.82
CA PHE A 51 3.08 -10.53 11.85
C PHE A 51 2.63 -10.28 10.40
N GLU A 52 1.43 -10.70 10.03
CA GLU A 52 0.90 -10.55 8.67
C GLU A 52 0.76 -9.08 8.26
N ALA A 53 0.28 -8.24 9.18
CA ALA A 53 0.15 -6.81 8.94
C ALA A 53 1.53 -6.13 8.87
N TYR A 54 2.46 -6.53 9.73
CA TYR A 54 3.85 -6.08 9.66
C TYR A 54 4.49 -6.39 8.30
N VAL A 55 4.40 -7.64 7.83
CA VAL A 55 4.95 -8.06 6.53
C VAL A 55 4.31 -7.32 5.36
N ALA A 56 2.99 -7.10 5.41
CA ALA A 56 2.27 -6.39 4.36
C ALA A 56 2.73 -4.92 4.25
N VAL A 57 2.96 -4.23 5.37
CA VAL A 57 3.48 -2.85 5.38
C VAL A 57 4.93 -2.81 4.88
N ASP A 58 5.79 -3.73 5.35
CA ASP A 58 7.20 -3.82 4.91
C ASP A 58 7.30 -4.05 3.39
N LEU A 59 6.46 -4.93 2.84
CA LEU A 59 6.38 -5.16 1.41
C LEU A 59 5.90 -3.92 0.65
N CYS A 60 4.87 -3.22 1.14
CA CYS A 60 4.40 -1.97 0.53
C CYS A 60 5.51 -0.91 0.50
N GLU A 61 6.31 -0.82 1.55
CA GLU A 61 7.46 0.08 1.62
C GLU A 61 8.52 -0.29 0.59
N ALA A 62 8.87 -1.58 0.49
CA ALA A 62 9.83 -2.06 -0.49
C ALA A 62 9.39 -1.76 -1.93
N ILE A 63 8.13 -2.04 -2.28
CA ILE A 63 7.57 -1.75 -3.61
C ILE A 63 7.62 -0.25 -3.89
N HIS A 64 7.21 0.59 -2.94
CA HIS A 64 7.24 2.04 -3.10
C HIS A 64 8.65 2.57 -3.37
N LYS A 65 9.67 2.05 -2.68
CA LYS A 65 11.08 2.41 -2.91
C LYS A 65 11.53 2.03 -4.32
N VAL A 66 11.22 0.81 -4.77
CA VAL A 66 11.57 0.35 -6.13
C VAL A 66 10.90 1.22 -7.20
N LEU A 67 9.63 1.58 -7.00
CA LEU A 67 8.88 2.39 -7.97
C LEU A 67 9.32 3.87 -8.01
N LYS A 68 9.84 4.42 -6.92
CA LYS A 68 10.37 5.80 -6.88
C LYS A 68 11.80 5.95 -7.38
N GLN A 69 12.57 4.86 -7.41
CA GLN A 69 13.96 4.86 -7.86
C GLN A 69 14.10 4.70 -9.39
N ASN A 70 13.00 4.45 -10.09
CA ASN A 70 12.89 4.42 -11.56
C ASN A 70 12.15 5.67 -12.09
#